data_AF-A0A2C6MC18-F1
#
_entry.id   AF-A0A2C6MC18-F1
#
_cell.length_a   1.000
_cell.length_b   1.000
_cell.length_c   1.000
_cell.angle_alpha   90.00
_cell.angle_beta   90.00
_cell.angle_gamma   90.00
#
_symmetry.space_group_name_H-M   'P 1'
#
loop_
_entity.id
_entity.type
_entity.pdbx_description
1 polymer ?
#
loop_
_entity_poly.entity_id
_entity_poly.type
_entity_poly.pdbx_seq_one_letter_code
_entity_poly.pdbx_strand_id
1 'polypeptide(L)'
;MKDGVRDVAWVYVNINAIYFFIFTPGSAALFISGRTSSQYSLRETFTIGSLIFVAAFLFISFWQENAIKQFIDIMMAAAGISGGKINVSVISRMLFIEYVLAVVLGLWELIINVGILPCKNKGVKTNRDNLLQKTFIMYRKSGIRPYVKVMLKDGQNISGECLRYSWDDKGSLLLKDADNPEKQIWVPLNDDVKIEFVNSPSVIDVIENEQKVFAYRRVLNWMAEGYGDEIYGKKEKSISEPPVE
;
A
#
# COMPACT_ATOMS: atom_id res chain seq x y z
N MET A 1 -15.93 -16.99 51.85
CA MET A 1 -14.63 -16.28 51.77
C MET A 1 -13.65 -16.91 50.78
N LYS A 2 -13.68 -18.24 50.55
CA LYS A 2 -12.87 -18.91 49.51
C LYS A 2 -13.34 -18.64 48.08
N ASP A 3 -14.62 -18.34 47.86
CA ASP A 3 -15.17 -18.15 46.52
C ASP A 3 -14.77 -16.80 45.91
N GLY A 4 -14.84 -15.71 46.67
CA GLY A 4 -14.44 -14.38 46.17
C GLY A 4 -12.95 -14.26 45.79
N VAL A 5 -12.06 -15.04 46.40
CA VAL A 5 -10.63 -15.08 46.02
C VAL A 5 -10.42 -15.85 44.71
N ARG A 6 -11.23 -16.88 44.45
CA ARG A 6 -11.21 -17.65 43.20
C ARG A 6 -11.73 -16.83 42.02
N ASP A 7 -12.79 -16.05 42.24
CA ASP A 7 -13.36 -15.18 41.20
C ASP A 7 -12.35 -14.11 40.75
N VAL A 8 -11.63 -13.51 41.69
CA VAL A 8 -10.59 -12.52 41.39
C VAL A 8 -9.41 -13.17 40.65
N ALA A 9 -8.92 -14.33 41.11
CA ALA A 9 -7.83 -15.05 40.44
C ALA A 9 -8.21 -15.44 39.00
N TRP A 10 -9.45 -15.87 38.77
CA TRP A 10 -9.96 -16.20 37.44
C TRP A 10 -9.96 -15.00 36.51
N VAL A 11 -10.40 -13.83 36.98
CA VAL A 11 -10.37 -12.59 36.19
C VAL A 11 -8.93 -12.21 35.81
N TYR A 12 -7.99 -12.24 36.76
CA TYR A 12 -6.58 -11.93 36.47
C TYR A 12 -5.97 -12.88 35.44
N VAL A 13 -6.25 -14.18 35.53
CA VAL A 13 -5.71 -15.16 34.59
C VAL A 13 -6.27 -14.94 33.18
N ASN A 14 -7.56 -14.65 33.05
CA ASN A 14 -8.15 -14.35 31.75
C ASN A 14 -7.60 -13.06 31.13
N ILE A 15 -7.43 -12.00 31.92
CA ILE A 15 -6.83 -10.74 31.45
C ILE A 15 -5.40 -10.97 30.97
N ASN A 16 -4.59 -11.69 31.76
CA ASN A 16 -3.21 -12.00 31.38
C ASN A 16 -3.17 -12.90 30.13
N ALA A 17 -4.06 -13.89 30.02
CA ALA A 17 -4.14 -14.74 28.85
C ALA A 17 -4.47 -13.93 27.58
N ILE A 18 -5.45 -13.02 27.65
CA ILE A 18 -5.77 -12.11 26.54
C ILE A 18 -4.55 -11.26 26.18
N TYR A 19 -3.84 -10.75 27.18
CA TYR A 19 -2.65 -9.94 26.94
C TYR A 19 -1.54 -10.72 26.23
N PHE A 20 -1.22 -11.92 26.73
CA PHE A 20 -0.13 -12.73 26.19
C PHE A 20 -0.45 -13.36 24.84
N PHE A 21 -1.64 -13.95 24.68
CA PHE A 21 -2.00 -14.73 23.49
C PHE A 21 -2.63 -13.90 22.37
N ILE A 22 -3.14 -12.70 22.67
CA ILE A 22 -3.84 -11.87 21.67
C ILE A 22 -3.13 -10.54 21.50
N PHE A 23 -3.01 -9.75 22.57
CA PHE A 23 -2.51 -8.38 22.46
C PHE A 23 -1.04 -8.31 22.03
N THR A 24 -0.19 -9.14 22.63
CA THR A 24 1.26 -9.14 22.35
C THR A 24 1.59 -9.58 20.92
N PRO A 25 1.10 -10.75 20.42
CA PRO A 25 1.35 -11.16 19.04
C PRO A 25 0.69 -10.24 18.01
N GLY A 26 -0.50 -9.70 18.30
CA GLY A 26 -1.15 -8.70 17.44
C GLY A 26 -0.31 -7.43 17.31
N SER A 27 0.24 -6.95 18.43
CA SER A 27 1.13 -5.78 18.45
C SER A 27 2.45 -6.05 17.71
N ALA A 28 3.02 -7.24 17.89
CA ALA A 28 4.25 -7.65 17.20
C ALA A 28 4.07 -7.69 15.68
N ALA A 29 2.97 -8.27 15.19
CA ALA A 29 2.67 -8.31 13.75
C ALA A 29 2.55 -6.90 13.14
N LEU A 30 1.83 -6.01 13.81
CA LEU A 30 1.67 -4.61 13.39
C LEU A 30 2.98 -3.80 13.43
N PHE A 31 3.85 -4.09 14.39
CA PHE A 31 5.18 -3.49 14.46
C PHE A 31 6.06 -3.93 13.29
N ILE A 32 6.08 -5.24 13.02
CA ILE A 32 6.87 -5.82 11.91
C ILE A 32 6.34 -5.34 10.56
N SER A 33 5.04 -5.07 10.42
CA SER A 33 4.49 -4.51 9.18
C SER A 33 4.87 -3.05 8.92
N GLY A 34 5.66 -2.42 9.80
CA GLY A 34 6.22 -1.09 9.62
C GLY A 34 5.25 0.04 9.97
N ARG A 35 4.12 -0.27 10.62
CA ARG A 35 3.17 0.76 11.08
C ARG A 35 3.74 1.52 12.27
N THR A 36 3.58 2.84 12.26
CA THR A 36 3.99 3.70 13.38
C THR A 36 3.07 3.53 14.57
N SER A 37 3.56 3.80 15.79
CA SER A 37 2.77 3.67 17.02
C SER A 37 1.49 4.52 17.06
N SER A 38 1.44 5.61 16.28
CA SER A 38 0.27 6.45 16.06
C SER A 38 -0.82 5.80 15.19
N GLN A 39 -0.51 4.73 14.47
CA GLN A 39 -1.42 4.00 13.59
C GLN A 39 -1.97 2.73 14.24
N TYR A 40 -1.55 2.39 15.47
CA TYR A 40 -2.09 1.25 16.20
C TYR A 40 -3.49 1.56 16.73
N SER A 41 -4.51 1.12 16.00
CA SER A 41 -5.85 1.04 16.57
C SER A 41 -5.93 -0.19 17.47
N LEU A 42 -6.37 -0.02 18.73
CA LEU A 42 -6.62 -1.14 19.65
C LEU A 42 -7.48 -2.23 18.99
N ARG A 43 -8.50 -1.81 18.23
CA ARG A 43 -9.38 -2.73 17.51
C ARG A 43 -8.60 -3.61 16.53
N GLU A 44 -7.67 -3.03 15.78
CA GLU A 44 -6.86 -3.77 14.81
C GLU A 44 -5.90 -4.74 15.50
N THR A 45 -5.25 -4.29 16.59
CA THR A 45 -4.38 -5.13 17.41
C THR A 45 -5.12 -6.37 17.93
N PHE A 46 -6.32 -6.20 18.49
CA PHE A 46 -7.12 -7.32 18.96
C PHE A 46 -7.61 -8.21 17.81
N THR A 47 -7.96 -7.63 16.66
CA THR A 47 -8.44 -8.40 15.50
C THR A 47 -7.33 -9.28 14.92
N ILE A 48 -6.14 -8.72 14.70
CA ILE A 48 -4.98 -9.45 14.16
C ILE A 48 -4.48 -10.45 15.20
N GLY A 49 -4.37 -10.05 16.47
CA GLY A 49 -4.01 -10.94 17.56
C GLY A 49 -4.95 -12.15 17.67
N SER A 50 -6.26 -11.94 17.55
CA SER A 50 -7.25 -13.01 17.63
C SER A 50 -7.12 -13.96 16.43
N LEU A 51 -6.85 -13.41 15.24
CA LEU A 51 -6.61 -14.20 14.04
C LEU A 51 -5.36 -15.08 14.19
N ILE A 52 -4.25 -14.52 14.71
CA ILE A 52 -3.02 -15.25 14.98
C ILE A 52 -3.26 -16.36 16.00
N PHE A 53 -3.94 -16.04 17.11
CA PHE A 53 -4.29 -17.01 18.14
C PHE A 53 -5.08 -18.18 17.58
N VAL A 54 -6.17 -17.91 16.85
CA VAL A 54 -7.01 -18.95 16.25
C VAL A 54 -6.22 -19.79 15.24
N ALA A 55 -5.41 -19.16 14.39
CA ALA A 55 -4.59 -19.87 13.41
C ALA A 55 -3.54 -20.77 14.08
N ALA A 56 -2.83 -20.27 15.11
CA ALA A 56 -1.88 -21.05 15.89
C ALA A 56 -2.56 -22.24 16.57
N PHE A 57 -3.74 -22.01 17.16
CA PHE A 57 -4.48 -23.03 17.88
C PHE A 57 -5.01 -24.13 16.95
N LEU A 58 -5.50 -23.77 15.77
CA LEU A 58 -5.89 -24.73 14.73
C LEU A 58 -4.70 -25.53 14.22
N PHE A 59 -3.55 -24.88 14.00
CA PHE A 59 -2.33 -25.54 13.57
C PHE A 59 -1.83 -26.57 14.60
N ILE A 60 -1.87 -26.23 15.88
CA ILE A 60 -1.48 -27.14 16.96
C ILE A 60 -2.49 -28.28 17.11
N SER A 61 -3.79 -27.97 17.01
CA SER A 61 -4.85 -28.98 17.09
C SER A 61 -4.78 -30.00 15.95
N PHE A 62 -4.22 -29.62 14.80
CA PHE A 62 -3.95 -30.52 13.69
C PHE A 62 -2.81 -31.50 13.98
N TRP A 63 -1.76 -31.06 14.68
CA TRP A 63 -0.56 -31.86 14.96
C TRP A 63 -0.60 -32.62 16.29
N GLN A 64 -1.43 -32.18 17.24
CA GLN A 64 -1.44 -32.72 18.58
C GLN A 64 -2.86 -33.13 18.99
N GLU A 65 -3.04 -34.44 19.16
CA GLU A 65 -4.26 -34.98 19.76
C GLU A 65 -4.45 -34.42 21.18
N ASN A 66 -5.66 -33.92 21.47
CA ASN A 66 -6.04 -33.30 22.74
C ASN A 66 -5.45 -31.91 23.04
N ALA A 67 -4.95 -31.16 22.04
CA ALA A 67 -4.48 -29.78 22.24
C ALA A 67 -5.49 -28.89 23.00
N ILE A 68 -6.78 -29.00 22.66
CA ILE A 68 -7.88 -28.27 23.31
C ILE A 68 -7.97 -28.61 24.79
N LYS A 69 -7.96 -29.90 25.13
CA LYS A 69 -8.04 -30.37 26.51
C LYS A 69 -6.83 -29.90 27.31
N GLN A 70 -5.63 -30.00 26.74
CA GLN A 70 -4.41 -29.53 27.40
C GLN A 70 -4.43 -28.01 27.63
N PHE A 71 -4.92 -27.23 26.67
CA PHE A 71 -5.09 -25.79 26.85
C PHE A 71 -6.07 -25.45 27.96
N ILE A 72 -7.23 -26.12 28.00
CA ILE A 72 -8.24 -25.93 29.06
C ILE A 72 -7.67 -26.34 30.42
N ASP A 73 -6.97 -27.47 30.50
CA ASP A 73 -6.35 -27.95 31.74
C ASP A 73 -5.29 -26.95 32.25
N ILE A 74 -4.51 -26.35 31.35
CA ILE A 74 -3.54 -25.31 31.68
C ILE A 74 -4.25 -24.05 32.18
N MET A 75 -5.30 -23.59 31.51
CA MET A 75 -6.06 -22.40 31.93
C MET A 75 -6.74 -22.60 33.28
N MET A 76 -7.30 -23.79 33.53
CA MET A 76 -7.89 -24.15 34.82
C MET A 76 -6.84 -24.25 35.94
N ALA A 77 -5.66 -24.79 35.63
CA ALA A 77 -4.55 -24.88 36.57
C ALA A 77 -3.99 -23.49 36.91
N ALA A 78 -3.83 -22.62 35.91
CA ALA A 78 -3.37 -21.24 36.09
C ALA A 78 -4.37 -20.42 36.94
N ALA A 79 -5.68 -20.64 36.75
CA ALA A 79 -6.74 -20.03 37.55
C ALA A 79 -6.85 -20.59 38.99
N GLY A 80 -6.04 -21.60 39.35
CA GLY A 80 -6.11 -22.25 40.66
C GLY A 80 -7.42 -23.04 40.89
N ILE A 81 -8.14 -23.36 39.81
CA ILE A 81 -9.39 -24.14 39.84
C ILE A 81 -9.06 -25.63 39.91
N SER A 82 -8.05 -26.07 39.15
CA SER A 82 -7.56 -27.45 39.19
C SER A 82 -6.17 -27.50 39.84
N GLY A 83 -5.88 -28.57 40.60
CA GLY A 83 -4.54 -28.85 41.13
C GLY A 83 -3.57 -29.40 40.07
N GLY A 84 -3.87 -29.18 38.79
CA GLY A 84 -3.08 -29.68 37.67
C GLY A 84 -1.69 -29.04 37.63
N LYS A 85 -0.68 -29.80 37.21
CA LYS A 85 0.66 -29.25 36.97
C LYS A 85 0.64 -28.47 35.66
N ILE A 86 1.06 -27.20 35.71
CA ILE A 86 1.21 -26.37 34.52
C ILE A 86 2.37 -26.92 33.70
N ASN A 87 2.07 -27.46 32.51
CA ASN A 87 3.10 -27.94 31.59
C ASN A 87 3.68 -26.77 30.79
N VAL A 88 4.76 -26.18 31.30
CA VAL A 88 5.46 -25.04 30.70
C VAL A 88 5.88 -25.32 29.24
N SER A 89 6.22 -26.57 28.91
CA SER A 89 6.64 -26.93 27.56
C SER A 89 5.52 -26.81 26.51
N VAL A 90 4.25 -26.97 26.91
CA VAL A 90 3.11 -26.83 25.98
C VAL A 90 2.83 -25.35 25.73
N ILE A 91 2.83 -24.54 26.79
CA ILE A 91 2.67 -23.09 26.71
C ILE A 91 3.76 -22.46 25.85
N SER A 92 5.03 -22.87 26.06
CA SER A 92 6.15 -22.33 25.28
C SER A 92 6.04 -22.65 23.79
N ARG A 93 5.54 -23.85 23.44
CA ARG A 93 5.31 -24.24 22.03
C ARG A 93 4.17 -23.43 21.40
N MET A 94 3.08 -23.21 22.14
CA MET A 94 1.97 -22.36 21.68
C MET A 94 2.44 -20.94 21.39
N LEU A 95 3.11 -20.30 22.36
CA LEU A 95 3.65 -18.96 22.19
C LEU A 95 4.65 -18.89 21.02
N PHE A 96 5.55 -19.87 20.90
CA PHE A 96 6.51 -19.90 19.80
C PHE A 96 5.82 -19.88 18.43
N ILE A 97 4.79 -20.72 18.24
CA ILE A 97 4.03 -20.78 16.98
C ILE A 97 3.30 -19.47 16.71
N GLU A 98 2.69 -18.85 17.73
CA GLU A 98 2.04 -17.55 17.60
C GLU A 98 3.00 -16.45 17.16
N TYR A 99 4.19 -16.37 17.77
CA TYR A 99 5.19 -15.37 17.38
C TYR A 99 5.71 -15.61 15.96
N VAL A 100 5.93 -16.87 15.57
CA VAL A 100 6.32 -17.19 14.18
C VAL A 100 5.23 -16.72 13.21
N LEU A 101 3.96 -16.99 13.50
CA LEU A 101 2.84 -16.51 12.67
C LEU A 101 2.74 -14.98 12.65
N ALA A 102 2.95 -14.31 13.79
CA ALA A 102 2.97 -12.85 13.88
C ALA A 102 4.06 -12.25 12.99
N VAL A 103 5.27 -12.83 13.00
CA VAL A 103 6.39 -12.41 12.14
C VAL A 103 6.04 -12.64 10.67
N VAL A 104 5.53 -13.81 10.31
CA VAL A 104 5.17 -14.14 8.92
C VAL A 104 4.09 -13.19 8.40
N LEU A 105 3.03 -12.93 9.16
CA LEU A 105 1.97 -12.01 8.78
C LEU A 105 2.47 -10.56 8.70
N GLY A 106 3.28 -10.12 9.67
CA GLY A 106 3.87 -8.79 9.66
C GLY A 106 4.77 -8.57 8.45
N LEU A 107 5.63 -9.54 8.14
CA LEU A 107 6.48 -9.50 6.94
C LEU A 107 5.65 -9.56 5.65
N TRP A 108 4.60 -10.37 5.61
CA TRP A 108 3.70 -10.44 4.47
C TRP A 108 3.02 -9.10 4.20
N GLU A 109 2.49 -8.45 5.24
CA GLU A 109 1.91 -7.12 5.15
C GLU A 109 2.97 -6.08 4.76
N LEU A 110 4.19 -6.16 5.31
CA LEU A 110 5.31 -5.29 4.93
C LEU A 110 5.63 -5.42 3.44
N ILE A 111 5.74 -6.63 2.90
CA ILE A 111 6.02 -6.88 1.48
C ILE A 111 4.91 -6.29 0.60
N ILE A 112 3.66 -6.39 1.01
CA ILE A 112 2.52 -5.76 0.32
C ILE A 112 2.62 -4.23 0.37
N ASN A 113 2.93 -3.67 1.53
CA ASN A 113 2.96 -2.22 1.75
C ASN A 113 4.19 -1.54 1.13
N VAL A 114 5.34 -2.21 1.10
CA VAL A 114 6.57 -1.75 0.44
C VAL A 114 6.46 -1.90 -1.09
N GLY A 115 5.38 -2.52 -1.60
CA GLY A 115 5.12 -2.61 -3.03
C GLY A 115 5.98 -3.64 -3.76
N ILE A 116 6.58 -4.60 -3.05
CA ILE A 116 7.29 -5.74 -3.66
C ILE A 116 6.30 -6.67 -4.37
N LEU A 117 5.04 -6.69 -3.93
CA LEU A 117 3.94 -7.40 -4.59
C LEU A 117 3.04 -6.43 -5.37
N PRO A 118 2.74 -6.67 -6.66
CA PRO A 118 2.04 -5.75 -7.56
C PRO A 118 0.52 -5.64 -7.29
N CYS A 119 0.07 -5.93 -6.08
CA CYS A 119 -1.36 -6.08 -5.78
C CYS A 119 -2.07 -4.77 -5.39
N LYS A 120 -1.35 -3.67 -5.15
CA LYS A 120 -1.96 -2.43 -4.60
C LYS A 120 -1.57 -1.12 -5.29
N ASN A 121 -0.95 -1.17 -6.47
CA ASN A 121 -0.64 0.05 -7.19
C ASN A 121 -1.86 0.50 -8.00
N LYS A 122 -2.60 1.48 -7.46
CA LYS A 122 -3.53 2.33 -8.22
C LYS A 122 -2.73 3.23 -9.17
N GLY A 123 -2.11 2.63 -10.18
CA GLY A 123 -1.60 3.38 -11.32
C GLY A 123 -2.77 4.00 -12.08
N VAL A 124 -2.61 5.25 -12.50
CA VAL A 124 -3.55 5.88 -13.44
C VAL A 124 -3.48 5.08 -14.74
N LYS A 125 -4.57 4.42 -15.12
CA LYS A 125 -4.68 3.73 -16.42
C LYS A 125 -4.54 4.76 -17.53
N THR A 126 -3.39 4.78 -18.19
CA THR A 126 -3.18 5.61 -19.38
C THR A 126 -3.82 4.96 -20.60
N ASN A 127 -4.66 5.69 -21.33
CA ASN A 127 -5.07 5.28 -22.66
C ASN A 127 -3.91 5.54 -23.63
N ARG A 128 -3.50 4.53 -24.41
CA ARG A 128 -2.25 4.56 -25.20
C ARG A 128 -2.25 5.58 -26.34
N ASP A 129 -3.39 6.19 -26.63
CA ASP A 129 -3.61 6.97 -27.84
C ASP A 129 -3.47 8.48 -27.65
N ASN A 130 -3.34 9.00 -26.42
CA ASN A 130 -3.25 10.44 -26.20
C ASN A 130 -1.80 10.95 -26.31
N LEU A 131 -1.43 11.46 -27.48
CA LEU A 131 -0.09 11.98 -27.80
C LEU A 131 0.30 13.16 -26.88
N LEU A 132 -0.68 13.98 -26.48
CA LEU A 132 -0.48 15.08 -25.53
C LEU A 132 -0.02 14.56 -24.15
N GLN A 133 -0.66 13.50 -23.67
CA GLN A 133 -0.32 12.87 -22.40
C GLN A 133 1.09 12.29 -22.42
N LYS A 134 1.50 11.66 -23.53
CA LYS A 134 2.88 11.18 -23.71
C LYS A 134 3.89 12.32 -23.64
N THR A 135 3.61 13.45 -24.28
CA THR A 135 4.50 14.62 -24.26
C THR A 135 4.66 15.17 -22.84
N PHE A 136 3.57 15.35 -22.08
CA PHE A 136 3.65 15.79 -20.68
C PHE A 136 4.41 14.81 -19.78
N ILE A 137 4.28 13.50 -20.02
CA ILE A 137 5.08 12.49 -19.33
C ILE A 137 6.58 12.66 -19.65
N MET A 138 6.94 12.97 -20.90
CA MET A 138 8.35 13.21 -21.28
C MET A 138 8.95 14.44 -20.59
N TYR A 139 8.18 15.53 -20.48
CA TYR A 139 8.58 16.71 -19.68
C TYR A 139 8.80 16.35 -18.21
N ARG A 140 7.89 15.56 -17.63
CA ARG A 140 8.04 15.10 -16.25
C ARG A 140 9.30 14.24 -16.05
N LYS A 141 9.57 13.32 -16.99
CA LYS A 141 10.77 12.45 -16.94
C LYS A 141 12.08 13.24 -17.02
N SER A 142 12.10 14.29 -17.84
CA SER A 142 13.27 15.17 -17.96
C SER A 142 13.42 16.14 -16.78
N GLY A 143 12.46 16.22 -15.85
CA GLY A 143 12.46 17.19 -14.76
C GLY A 143 12.27 18.63 -15.24
N ILE A 144 11.95 18.83 -16.52
CA ILE A 144 11.76 20.14 -17.14
C ILE A 144 10.27 20.45 -17.14
N ARG A 145 9.91 21.65 -16.69
CA ARG A 145 8.51 22.07 -16.74
C ARG A 145 8.12 22.43 -18.18
N PRO A 146 6.97 21.96 -18.68
CA PRO A 146 6.55 22.26 -20.04
C PRO A 146 6.22 23.74 -20.17
N TYR A 147 6.82 24.41 -21.16
CA TYR A 147 6.41 25.75 -21.55
C TYR A 147 5.51 25.64 -22.77
N VAL A 148 4.25 26.04 -22.60
CA VAL A 148 3.20 25.80 -23.59
C VAL A 148 2.58 27.11 -24.05
N LYS A 149 2.26 27.15 -25.35
CA LYS A 149 1.41 28.16 -25.95
C LYS A 149 0.10 27.49 -26.35
N VAL A 150 -0.98 27.90 -25.71
CA VAL A 150 -2.31 27.35 -25.92
C VAL A 150 -3.13 28.36 -26.73
N MET A 151 -3.64 27.90 -27.86
CA MET A 151 -4.53 28.68 -28.73
C MET A 151 -5.96 28.17 -28.55
N LEU A 152 -6.81 29.02 -28.00
CA LEU A 152 -8.24 28.78 -27.79
C LEU A 152 -9.03 29.13 -29.06
N LYS A 153 -10.26 28.59 -29.18
CA LYS A 153 -11.19 28.92 -30.27
C LYS A 153 -11.42 30.40 -30.47
N ASP A 154 -11.43 31.16 -29.37
CA ASP A 154 -11.74 32.59 -29.36
C ASP A 154 -10.58 33.46 -29.91
N GLY A 155 -9.53 32.82 -30.47
CA GLY A 155 -8.31 33.49 -30.92
C GLY A 155 -7.41 33.95 -29.78
N GLN A 156 -7.79 33.68 -28.53
CA GLN A 156 -6.97 33.99 -27.37
C GLN A 156 -5.78 33.04 -27.30
N ASN A 157 -4.59 33.63 -27.23
CA ASN A 157 -3.34 32.92 -27.05
C ASN A 157 -2.89 33.09 -25.61
N ILE A 158 -2.75 31.98 -24.90
CA ILE A 158 -2.22 31.97 -23.54
C ILE A 158 -0.87 31.25 -23.60
N SER A 159 0.21 31.96 -23.27
CA SER A 159 1.54 31.37 -23.13
C SER A 159 1.94 31.30 -21.68
N GLY A 160 2.55 30.19 -21.26
CA GLY A 160 2.95 30.03 -19.89
C GLY A 160 3.61 28.71 -19.55
N GLU A 161 4.13 28.65 -18.32
CA GLU A 161 4.70 27.45 -17.74
C GLU A 161 3.57 26.56 -17.18
N CYS A 162 3.54 25.29 -17.56
CA CYS A 162 2.56 24.35 -17.05
C CYS A 162 2.98 23.84 -15.66
N LEU A 163 2.21 24.23 -14.64
CA LEU A 163 2.43 23.84 -13.24
C LEU A 163 1.78 22.49 -12.91
N ARG A 164 0.59 22.25 -13.47
CA ARG A 164 -0.20 21.04 -13.22
C ARG A 164 -1.06 20.71 -14.42
N TYR A 165 -1.31 19.43 -14.63
CA TYR A 165 -2.29 18.95 -15.60
C TYR A 165 -3.24 17.96 -14.92
N SER A 166 -4.52 18.00 -15.26
CA SER A 166 -5.50 16.97 -14.91
C SER A 166 -6.01 16.29 -16.17
N TRP A 167 -6.26 14.98 -16.07
CA TRP A 167 -6.75 14.13 -17.16
C TRP A 167 -8.13 13.55 -16.86
N ASP A 168 -8.93 14.23 -16.03
CA ASP A 168 -10.35 13.90 -15.84
C ASP A 168 -11.14 14.09 -17.15
N ASP A 169 -12.46 13.85 -17.15
CA ASP A 169 -13.34 13.75 -18.34
C ASP A 169 -13.18 14.82 -19.45
N LYS A 170 -12.61 16.00 -19.17
CA LYS A 170 -12.37 17.07 -20.17
C LYS A 170 -10.93 17.56 -20.28
N GLY A 171 -10.01 17.05 -19.45
CA GLY A 171 -8.63 17.51 -19.37
C GLY A 171 -8.46 18.99 -18.97
N SER A 172 -7.45 19.33 -18.20
CA SER A 172 -7.17 20.73 -17.88
C SER A 172 -5.69 20.97 -17.59
N LEU A 173 -5.21 22.17 -17.95
CA LEU A 173 -3.86 22.64 -17.68
C LEU A 173 -3.90 23.84 -16.75
N LEU A 174 -3.07 23.83 -15.71
CA LEU A 174 -2.79 24.99 -14.89
C LEU A 174 -1.52 25.66 -15.41
N LEU A 175 -1.68 26.84 -16.00
CA LEU A 175 -0.61 27.63 -16.57
C LEU A 175 -0.29 28.81 -15.66
N LYS A 176 1.01 29.07 -15.48
CA LYS A 176 1.52 30.33 -14.97
C LYS A 176 1.73 31.25 -16.17
N ASP A 177 0.98 32.34 -16.23
CA ASP A 177 0.98 33.27 -17.36
C ASP A 177 2.37 33.90 -17.55
N ALA A 178 2.84 33.96 -18.80
CA ALA A 178 4.12 34.53 -19.16
C ALA A 178 4.14 36.06 -19.03
N ASP A 179 3.02 36.70 -19.35
CA ASP A 179 2.89 38.16 -19.32
C ASP A 179 2.63 38.68 -17.91
N ASN A 180 2.04 37.84 -17.04
CA ASN A 180 1.83 38.14 -15.63
C ASN A 180 2.16 36.92 -14.74
N PRO A 181 3.40 36.82 -14.23
CA PRO A 181 3.86 35.66 -13.48
C PRO A 181 3.13 35.43 -12.14
N GLU A 182 2.38 36.42 -11.63
CA GLU A 182 1.55 36.26 -10.43
C GLU A 182 0.20 35.58 -10.74
N LYS A 183 -0.19 35.54 -12.02
CA LYS A 183 -1.47 35.01 -12.47
C LYS A 183 -1.36 33.53 -12.86
N GLN A 184 -2.21 32.71 -12.24
CA GLN A 184 -2.37 31.30 -12.59
C GLN A 184 -3.73 31.10 -13.26
N ILE A 185 -3.74 30.41 -14.40
CA ILE A 185 -4.93 30.24 -15.24
C ILE A 185 -5.17 28.76 -15.48
N TRP A 186 -6.39 28.30 -15.19
CA TRP A 186 -6.85 26.97 -15.58
C TRP A 186 -7.40 27.03 -17.01
N VAL A 187 -6.81 26.24 -17.90
CA VAL A 187 -7.20 26.12 -19.31
C VAL A 187 -7.81 24.75 -19.54
N PRO A 188 -9.11 24.64 -19.85
CA PRO A 188 -9.76 23.38 -20.18
C PRO A 188 -9.31 22.87 -21.55
N LEU A 189 -9.05 21.57 -21.66
CA LEU A 189 -8.59 20.89 -22.87
C LEU A 189 -9.75 20.28 -23.65
N ASN A 190 -10.68 21.12 -24.11
CA ASN A 190 -11.76 20.67 -24.99
C ASN A 190 -11.23 20.37 -26.42
N ASP A 191 -12.03 19.69 -27.25
CA ASP A 191 -11.63 19.08 -28.55
C ASP A 191 -10.96 19.99 -29.60
N ASP A 192 -10.95 21.32 -29.40
CA ASP A 192 -10.48 22.29 -30.39
C ASP A 192 -9.44 23.27 -29.82
N VAL A 193 -8.50 22.73 -29.04
CA VAL A 193 -7.41 23.51 -28.45
C VAL A 193 -6.09 23.09 -29.10
N LYS A 194 -5.39 24.04 -29.74
CA LYS A 194 -4.06 23.79 -30.30
C LYS A 194 -2.99 24.14 -29.26
N ILE A 195 -2.13 23.19 -28.94
CA ILE A 195 -1.06 23.34 -27.94
C ILE A 195 0.29 23.21 -28.61
N GLU A 196 1.13 24.22 -28.45
CA GLU A 196 2.51 24.24 -28.94
C GLU A 196 3.48 24.21 -27.77
N PHE A 197 4.43 23.27 -27.81
CA PHE A 197 5.46 23.11 -26.78
C PHE A 197 6.74 23.83 -27.19
N VAL A 198 7.01 24.96 -26.55
CA VAL A 198 8.09 25.89 -26.96
C VAL A 198 9.47 25.36 -26.57
N ASN A 199 9.58 24.62 -25.46
CA ASN A 199 10.84 24.07 -24.97
C ASN A 199 11.06 22.59 -25.36
N SER A 200 10.40 22.11 -26.43
CA SER A 200 10.52 20.71 -26.88
C SER A 200 11.95 20.26 -27.24
N PRO A 201 12.86 21.09 -27.80
CA PRO A 201 14.22 20.65 -28.12
C PRO A 201 15.03 20.27 -26.87
N SER A 202 14.85 21.01 -25.76
CA SER A 202 15.57 20.76 -24.50
C SER A 202 15.23 19.42 -23.84
N VAL A 203 14.06 18.86 -24.16
CA VAL A 203 13.64 17.53 -23.67
C VAL A 203 14.28 16.42 -24.50
N ILE A 204 14.47 16.64 -25.81
CA ILE A 204 15.05 15.65 -26.72
C ILE A 204 16.52 15.38 -26.36
N ASP A 205 17.29 16.42 -26.05
CA ASP A 205 18.71 16.31 -25.66
C ASP A 205 18.91 15.58 -24.31
N VAL A 206 17.95 15.68 -23.40
CA VAL A 206 17.97 14.98 -22.09
C VAL A 206 17.62 13.50 -22.26
N ILE A 207 16.71 13.18 -23.19
CA ILE A 207 16.28 11.80 -23.49
C ILE A 207 17.42 10.98 -24.11
N GLU A 208 18.23 11.58 -24.99
CA GLU A 208 19.40 10.89 -25.57
C GLU A 208 20.43 10.52 -24.49
N ASN A 209 20.59 11.35 -23.45
CA ASN A 209 21.40 11.03 -22.29
C ASN A 209 20.74 10.00 -21.34
N GLU A 210 19.40 9.98 -21.22
CA GLU A 210 18.66 9.01 -20.41
C GLU A 210 18.70 7.56 -20.94
N GLN A 211 18.92 7.32 -22.25
CA GLN A 211 19.00 5.96 -22.78
C GLN A 211 20.11 5.12 -22.14
N LYS A 212 21.22 5.75 -21.69
CA LYS A 212 22.30 5.08 -20.94
C LYS A 212 21.93 4.80 -19.49
N VAL A 213 21.08 5.63 -18.89
CA VAL A 213 20.56 5.50 -17.52
C VAL A 213 19.48 4.41 -17.41
N PHE A 214 18.80 4.10 -18.52
CA PHE A 214 17.74 3.09 -18.60
C PHE A 214 18.19 1.67 -18.21
N ALA A 215 19.44 1.31 -18.50
CA ALA A 215 20.01 0.00 -18.12
C ALA A 215 20.12 -0.15 -16.58
N TYR A 216 20.52 0.92 -15.89
CA TYR A 216 20.60 0.96 -14.43
C TYR A 216 19.21 1.06 -13.77
N ARG A 217 18.26 1.78 -14.39
CA ARG A 217 16.86 1.86 -13.94
C ARG A 217 16.17 0.51 -13.90
N ARG A 218 16.45 -0.40 -14.84
CA ARG A 218 15.87 -1.76 -14.83
C ARG A 218 16.32 -2.56 -13.61
N VAL A 219 17.59 -2.40 -13.21
CA VAL A 219 18.16 -3.05 -12.02
C VAL A 219 17.62 -2.42 -10.74
N LEU A 220 17.50 -1.09 -10.70
CA LEU A 220 16.95 -0.34 -9.56
C LEU A 220 15.45 -0.61 -9.34
N ASN A 221 14.65 -0.67 -10.42
CA ASN A 221 13.24 -1.06 -10.36
C ASN A 221 13.03 -2.55 -10.00
N TRP A 222 14.07 -3.38 -10.14
CA TRP A 222 14.03 -4.78 -9.70
C TRP A 222 14.27 -4.92 -8.19
N MET A 223 15.02 -3.98 -7.60
CA MET A 223 15.30 -3.96 -6.15
C MET A 223 14.19 -3.31 -5.34
N ALA A 224 13.46 -2.33 -5.90
CA ALA A 224 12.23 -1.78 -5.33
C ALA A 224 11.42 -1.06 -6.44
N GLU A 225 10.12 -1.38 -6.56
CA GLU A 225 9.23 -0.62 -7.46
C GLU A 225 9.14 0.84 -6.97
N GLY A 226 9.42 1.79 -7.86
CA GLY A 226 9.36 3.23 -7.55
C GLY A 226 10.71 3.92 -7.36
N TYR A 227 11.84 3.19 -7.36
CA TYR A 227 13.17 3.84 -7.43
C TYR A 227 13.50 4.39 -8.84
N GLY A 228 12.67 4.10 -9.85
CA GLY A 228 12.86 4.53 -11.24
C GLY A 228 11.58 4.71 -12.08
N ASP A 229 10.46 5.01 -11.44
CA ASP A 229 9.13 5.44 -11.94
C ASP A 229 8.43 4.73 -13.14
N GLU A 230 7.21 4.26 -12.81
CA GLU A 230 6.00 3.89 -13.59
C GLU A 230 5.91 2.56 -14.38
N ILE A 231 4.88 1.76 -14.01
CA ILE A 231 4.49 0.46 -14.58
C ILE A 231 3.52 0.67 -15.76
N TYR A 232 3.90 0.23 -16.96
CA TYR A 232 3.04 0.26 -18.15
C TYR A 232 2.07 -0.94 -18.17
N GLY A 233 0.76 -0.68 -18.11
CA GLY A 233 -0.28 -1.71 -18.23
C GLY A 233 -0.24 -2.46 -19.56
N LYS A 234 -0.52 -3.78 -19.52
CA LYS A 234 -0.65 -4.64 -20.71
C LYS A 234 -1.95 -4.34 -21.47
N LYS A 235 -1.85 -4.47 -22.80
CA LYS A 235 -2.93 -4.32 -23.81
C LYS A 235 -4.06 -5.33 -23.50
N GLU A 236 -5.24 -4.87 -23.09
CA GLU A 236 -6.44 -5.71 -23.18
C GLU A 236 -6.83 -5.84 -24.66
N LYS A 237 -7.09 -7.07 -25.10
CA LYS A 237 -7.53 -7.37 -26.46
C LYS A 237 -8.89 -6.70 -26.69
N SER A 238 -8.97 -5.90 -27.76
CA SER A 238 -10.20 -5.32 -28.28
C SER A 238 -11.29 -6.39 -28.43
N ILE A 239 -12.40 -6.21 -27.73
CA ILE A 239 -13.64 -6.93 -27.99
C ILE A 239 -14.20 -6.34 -29.29
N SER A 240 -14.38 -7.20 -30.29
CA SER A 240 -15.03 -6.89 -31.56
C SER A 240 -16.47 -6.42 -31.34
N GLU A 241 -16.83 -5.28 -31.92
CA GLU A 241 -18.22 -4.80 -31.97
C GLU A 241 -19.13 -5.84 -32.65
N PRO A 242 -20.36 -6.06 -32.16
CA PRO A 242 -21.35 -6.85 -32.88
C PRO A 242 -21.88 -6.04 -34.10
N PRO A 243 -22.33 -6.73 -35.16
CA PRO A 243 -22.82 -6.07 -36.36
C PRO A 243 -24.12 -5.33 -36.05
N VAL A 244 -24.23 -4.12 -36.60
CA VAL A 244 -25.47 -3.34 -36.65
C VAL A 244 -26.35 -3.98 -37.74
N GLU A 245 -27.49 -4.52 -37.35
CA GLU A 245 -28.63 -4.77 -38.24
C GLU A 245 -29.55 -3.54 -38.27
#